data_AF-A0A939RV99-F1
#
_entry.id   AF-A0A939RV99-F1
#
_cell.length_a   1.000
_cell.length_b   1.000
_cell.length_c   1.000
_cell.angle_alpha   90.00
_cell.angle_beta   90.00
_cell.angle_gamma   90.00
#
_symmetry.space_group_name_H-M   'P 1'
#
loop_
_entity.id
_entity.type
_entity.pdbx_description
1 polymer ?
#
loop_
_entity_poly.entity_id
_entity_poly.type
_entity_poly.pdbx_seq_one_letter_code
_entity_poly.pdbx_strand_id
1 'polypeptide(L)'
;MSDCGCEKAKANLYELLRGELCAEESAPIREHLDSCPHCRDEQSVCISLTEVVRRACEDERDSNCPPEELRDAILRALSVDSPADSPAA
;
A
#
# COMPACT_ATOMS: atom_id res chain seq x y z
N MET A 1 -28.62 19.28 14.07
CA MET A 1 -27.47 18.78 13.27
C MET A 1 -26.22 19.22 13.99
N SER A 2 -25.84 18.47 15.02
CA SER A 2 -24.63 18.76 15.77
C SER A 2 -23.45 18.38 14.89
N ASP A 3 -22.50 19.29 14.73
CA ASP A 3 -21.29 19.06 13.97
C ASP A 3 -20.49 17.93 14.63
N CYS A 4 -20.64 16.74 14.07
CA CYS A 4 -19.96 15.51 14.47
C CYS A 4 -18.42 15.63 14.38
N GLY A 5 -17.88 16.63 13.65
CA GLY A 5 -16.47 16.66 13.27
C GLY A 5 -16.13 15.61 12.21
N CYS A 6 -17.15 14.98 11.60
CA CYS A 6 -17.05 13.92 10.62
C CYS A 6 -16.19 14.33 9.39
N GLU A 7 -16.24 15.59 8.94
CA GLU A 7 -15.46 16.06 7.78
C GLU A 7 -13.94 16.00 8.05
N LYS A 8 -13.51 16.51 9.21
CA LYS A 8 -12.11 16.41 9.62
C LYS A 8 -11.70 14.96 9.84
N ALA A 9 -12.60 14.16 10.42
CA ALA A 9 -12.37 12.74 10.62
C ALA A 9 -12.17 11.99 9.29
N LYS A 10 -12.95 12.31 8.25
CA LYS A 10 -12.80 11.71 6.91
C LYS A 10 -11.47 12.07 6.26
N ALA A 11 -11.02 13.32 6.36
CA ALA A 11 -9.69 13.70 5.86
C ALA A 11 -8.58 12.88 6.53
N ASN A 12 -8.58 12.85 7.87
CA ASN A 12 -7.58 12.11 8.64
C ASN A 12 -7.70 10.58 8.46
N LEU A 13 -8.88 10.05 8.15
CA LEU A 13 -9.09 8.63 7.88
C LEU A 13 -8.30 8.18 6.64
N TYR A 14 -8.30 8.97 5.57
CA TYR A 14 -7.55 8.64 4.36
C TYR A 14 -6.04 8.65 4.60
N GLU A 15 -5.54 9.62 5.35
CA GLU A 15 -4.13 9.72 5.75
C GLU A 15 -3.74 8.55 6.67
N LEU A 16 -4.61 8.19 7.62
CA LEU A 16 -4.44 7.02 8.49
C LEU A 16 -4.31 5.72 7.68
N LEU A 17 -5.20 5.50 6.70
CA LEU A 17 -5.21 4.28 5.88
C LEU A 17 -3.97 4.15 4.98
N ARG A 18 -3.36 5.27 4.58
CA ARG A 18 -2.11 5.29 3.83
C ARG A 18 -0.85 5.24 4.71
N GLY A 19 -1.02 5.22 6.04
CA GLY A 19 0.10 5.22 6.98
C GLY A 19 0.86 6.56 7.05
N GLU A 20 0.18 7.66 6.69
CA GLU A 20 0.77 9.00 6.62
C GLU A 20 0.68 9.77 7.95
N LEU A 21 0.00 9.21 8.96
CA LEU A 21 -0.13 9.81 10.29
C LEU A 21 0.76 9.14 11.32
N CYS A 22 1.39 9.93 12.19
CA CYS A 22 2.08 9.39 13.35
C CYS A 22 1.09 8.87 14.41
N ALA A 23 1.60 8.25 15.48
CA ALA A 23 0.78 7.67 16.54
C ALA A 23 -0.11 8.72 17.23
N GLU A 24 0.44 9.91 17.47
CA GLU A 24 -0.25 11.02 18.12
C GLU A 24 -1.34 11.61 17.22
N GLU A 25 -1.04 11.82 15.94
CA GLU A 25 -1.99 12.38 14.96
C GLU A 25 -3.13 11.43 14.62
N SER A 26 -2.90 10.12 14.76
CA SER A 26 -3.91 9.09 14.51
C SER A 26 -4.81 8.80 15.71
N ALA A 27 -4.46 9.22 16.93
CA ALA A 27 -5.28 8.97 18.11
C ALA A 27 -6.70 9.59 18.02
N PRO A 28 -6.88 10.86 17.60
CA PRO A 28 -8.22 11.47 17.54
C PRO A 28 -9.16 10.80 16.55
N ILE A 29 -8.64 10.37 15.39
CA ILE A 29 -9.46 9.68 14.39
C ILE A 29 -9.83 8.27 14.85
N ARG A 30 -8.94 7.56 15.57
CA ARG A 30 -9.29 6.26 16.17
C ARG A 30 -10.41 6.39 17.19
N GLU A 31 -10.33 7.36 18.08
CA GLU A 31 -11.41 7.65 19.04
C GLU A 31 -12.72 8.05 18.35
N HIS A 32 -12.64 8.82 17.27
CA HIS A 32 -13.81 9.18 16.48
C HIS A 32 -14.45 7.95 15.81
N LEU A 33 -13.64 7.07 15.23
CA LEU A 33 -14.12 5.81 14.66
C LEU A 33 -14.79 4.95 15.73
N ASP A 34 -14.32 4.97 16.98
CA ASP A 34 -14.92 4.23 18.08
C ASP A 34 -16.32 4.74 18.49
N SER A 35 -16.61 6.01 18.25
CA SER A 35 -17.86 6.67 18.66
C SER A 35 -18.83 6.96 17.51
N CYS A 36 -18.37 6.98 16.25
CA CYS A 36 -19.17 7.36 15.10
C CYS A 36 -19.39 6.18 14.12
N PRO A 37 -20.60 5.59 14.06
CA PRO A 37 -20.92 4.52 13.11
C PRO A 37 -20.70 4.93 11.65
N HIS A 38 -21.07 6.16 11.28
CA HIS A 38 -20.94 6.64 9.91
C HIS A 38 -19.47 6.64 9.44
N CYS A 39 -18.55 7.15 10.27
CA CYS A 39 -17.12 7.12 9.92
C CYS A 39 -16.53 5.70 9.91
N ARG A 40 -17.09 4.78 10.70
CA ARG A 40 -16.74 3.35 10.64
C ARG A 40 -17.18 2.70 9.33
N ASP A 41 -18.39 3.01 8.87
CA ASP A 41 -18.89 2.52 7.58
C ASP A 41 -18.01 3.03 6.44
N GLU A 42 -17.64 4.31 6.46
CA GLU A 42 -16.71 4.91 5.49
C GLU A 42 -15.33 4.24 5.53
N GLN A 43 -14.80 3.96 6.72
CA GLN A 43 -13.55 3.19 6.88
C GLN A 43 -13.65 1.81 6.23
N SER A 44 -14.76 1.10 6.45
CA SER A 44 -14.99 -0.23 5.86
C SER A 44 -15.01 -0.16 4.33
N VAL A 45 -15.66 0.84 3.76
CA VAL A 45 -15.70 1.07 2.30
C VAL A 45 -14.30 1.35 1.77
N CYS A 46 -13.55 2.22 2.42
CA CYS A 46 -12.19 2.57 2.01
C CYS A 46 -11.26 1.34 2.02
N ILE A 47 -11.28 0.55 3.10
CA ILE A 47 -10.49 -0.68 3.20
C ILE A 47 -10.86 -1.66 2.09
N SER A 48 -12.16 -1.87 1.86
CA SER A 48 -12.65 -2.79 0.83
C SER A 48 -12.18 -2.37 -0.57
N LEU A 49 -12.24 -1.08 -0.88
CA LEU A 49 -11.77 -0.53 -2.15
C LEU A 49 -10.26 -0.72 -2.31
N THR A 50 -9.48 -0.37 -1.28
CA THR A 50 -8.02 -0.55 -1.29
C THR A 50 -7.63 -2.00 -1.47
N GLU A 51 -8.35 -2.94 -0.83
CA GLU A 51 -8.09 -4.36 -0.97
C GLU A 51 -8.39 -4.86 -2.39
N VAL A 52 -9.48 -4.43 -3.01
CA VAL A 52 -9.81 -4.79 -4.40
C VAL A 52 -8.73 -4.26 -5.36
N VAL A 53 -8.29 -3.02 -5.20
CA VAL A 53 -7.21 -2.44 -6.02
C VAL A 53 -5.91 -3.23 -5.81
N ARG A 54 -5.55 -3.54 -4.57
CA ARG A 54 -4.34 -4.31 -4.27
C ARG A 54 -4.37 -5.67 -4.95
N ARG A 55 -5.49 -6.40 -4.84
CA ARG A 55 -5.66 -7.71 -5.49
C ARG A 55 -5.56 -7.60 -7.00
N ALA A 56 -6.20 -6.63 -7.63
CA ALA A 56 -6.09 -6.43 -9.07
C ALA A 56 -4.64 -6.16 -9.50
N CYS A 57 -3.90 -5.32 -8.77
CA CYS A 57 -2.49 -5.08 -9.05
C CYS A 57 -1.61 -6.32 -8.82
N GLU A 58 -1.94 -7.16 -7.83
CA GLU A 58 -1.28 -8.44 -7.58
C GLU A 58 -1.54 -9.43 -8.72
N ASP A 59 -2.80 -9.60 -9.12
CA ASP A 59 -3.21 -10.46 -10.22
C ASP A 59 -2.59 -10.03 -11.56
N GLU A 60 -2.55 -8.72 -11.84
CA GLU A 60 -1.87 -8.17 -13.02
C GLU A 60 -0.36 -8.41 -12.98
N ARG A 61 0.29 -8.19 -11.82
CA ARG A 61 1.72 -8.45 -11.64
C ARG A 61 2.03 -9.93 -11.86
N ASP A 62 1.20 -10.82 -11.32
CA ASP A 62 1.41 -12.26 -11.39
C ASP A 62 1.13 -12.77 -12.82
N SER A 63 0.14 -12.20 -13.51
CA SER A 63 -0.16 -12.50 -14.93
C SER A 63 0.88 -11.93 -15.90
N ASN A 64 1.48 -10.79 -15.59
CA ASN A 64 2.56 -10.17 -16.37
C ASN A 64 3.97 -10.58 -15.89
N CYS A 65 4.07 -11.45 -14.88
CA CYS A 65 5.34 -11.97 -14.42
C CYS A 65 5.93 -12.84 -15.54
N PRO A 66 7.08 -12.49 -16.12
CA PRO A 66 7.70 -13.34 -17.12
C PRO A 66 8.04 -14.70 -16.49
N PRO A 67 8.00 -15.81 -17.25
CA PRO A 67 8.38 -17.13 -16.74
C PRO A 67 9.71 -17.05 -15.98
N GLU A 68 9.83 -17.75 -14.84
CA GLU A 68 11.04 -17.73 -14.01
C GLU A 68 12.28 -18.07 -14.83
N GLU A 69 12.15 -18.98 -15.80
CA GLU A 69 13.21 -19.35 -16.74
C GLU A 69 13.74 -18.16 -17.55
N LEU A 70 12.86 -17.24 -17.97
CA LEU A 70 13.23 -16.03 -18.71
C LEU A 70 13.93 -15.02 -17.80
N ARG A 71 13.41 -14.80 -16.59
CA ARG A 71 14.08 -13.96 -15.58
C ARG A 71 15.48 -14.48 -15.28
N ASP A 72 15.62 -15.77 -15.04
CA ASP A 72 16.89 -16.40 -14.73
C ASP A 72 17.86 -16.39 -15.92
N ALA A 73 17.34 -16.54 -17.15
CA ALA A 73 18.14 -16.38 -18.36
C ALA A 73 18.70 -14.95 -18.50
N ILE A 74 17.89 -13.93 -18.23
CA ILE A 74 18.32 -12.53 -18.23
C ILE A 74 19.36 -12.27 -17.14
N LEU A 75 19.12 -12.73 -15.91
CA LEU A 75 20.07 -12.56 -14.80
C LEU A 75 21.42 -13.24 -15.09
N ARG A 76 21.40 -14.44 -15.69
CA ARG A 76 22.63 -15.11 -16.15
C ARG A 76 23.37 -14.29 -17.20
N ALA A 77 22.67 -13.78 -18.22
CA ALA A 77 23.28 -12.96 -19.26
C ALA A 77 23.95 -11.70 -18.68
N LEU A 78 23.25 -10.98 -17.79
CA LEU A 78 23.78 -9.78 -17.14
C LEU A 78 24.96 -10.07 -16.21
N SER A 79 24.98 -11.24 -15.56
CA SER A 79 26.10 -11.65 -14.70
C SER A 79 27.38 -12.00 -15.47
N VAL A 80 27.25 -12.41 -16.74
CA VAL A 80 28.39 -12.71 -17.62
C VAL A 80 29.03 -11.43 -18.17
N ASP A 81 28.25 -10.36 -18.30
CA ASP A 81 28.71 -9.07 -18.84
C ASP A 81 29.24 -8.08 -17.77
N SER A 82 29.34 -8.48 -16.49
CA SER A 82 29.92 -7.62 -15.46
C SER A 82 31.46 -7.67 -15.50
N PRO A 83 32.19 -6.57 -15.82
CA PRO A 83 33.65 -6.54 -15.84
C PRO A 83 34.26 -6.44 -14.43
N ALA A 84 33.76 -7.26 -13.49
CA ALA A 84 34.17 -7.23 -12.08
C ALA A 84 35.13 -8.38 -11.68
N ASP A 85 35.76 -9.05 -12.64
CA ASP A 85 36.84 -10.01 -12.37
C ASP A 85 38.03 -9.72 -13.30
N SER A 86 38.69 -8.59 -13.07
CA SER A 86 40.05 -8.36 -13.55
C SER A 86 40.98 -8.85 -12.44
N PRO A 87 41.70 -9.99 -12.60
CA PRO A 87 42.64 -10.42 -11.59
C PRO A 87 43.84 -9.46 -11.62
N ALA A 88 44.21 -8.97 -10.45
CA ALA A 88 45.42 -8.21 -10.23
C ALA A 88 46.63 -8.90 -10.89
N ALA A 89 47.35 -8.14 -11.72
CA ALA A 89 48.70 -8.42 -12.17
C ALA A 89 49.52 -7.14 -12.07
#